data_AF-A0A914D080-F1
#
_entry.id   AF-A0A914D080-F1
#
_cell.length_a   1.000
_cell.length_b   1.000
_cell.length_c   1.000
_cell.angle_alpha   90.00
_cell.angle_beta   90.00
_cell.angle_gamma   90.00
#
_symmetry.space_group_name_H-M   'P 1'
#
loop_
_entity.id
_entity.type
_entity.pdbx_description
1 polymer ?
#
loop_
_entity_poly.entity_id
_entity_poly.type
_entity_poly.pdbx_seq_one_letter_code
_entity_poly.pdbx_strand_id
1 'polypeptide(L)'
;MISMNEKSSGWSRIMRKAITSWYLEKDPKSLVMHITKYPQREGWSHRDLLRLAHPKVSMKNDDALVYDQIFRYVTHGHVDPKKRNPSTEDAPGPNAKRPRLSYDVTEVLLSKEKTSDALKFLEAVMKMKKIKEVSQADECAQLIREFGLVREHVVNTELLNTTTVWIALLEKMPLTALIRNLSKLSTLGLITGVTPENQKYVDKVVACITSEKSIKNARVHPLTILLALATYRSGHGFRGNLTWSVNQKIEEALEKAFLLAFQNVEPTGKRFCLAYDVSGSMGSTICETRISCREASAALGMCFLRKEPKIKPYEALKKYREVMNIPEAKLIVCGMTSTNFTIADPTDPGMLDVVGFDSAVPELVRSFVLGQI
;
A
#
# COMPACT_ATOMS: atom_id res chain seq x y z
N MET A 1 -31.07 -18.44 15.02
CA MET A 1 -30.96 -17.00 14.73
C MET A 1 -30.24 -16.32 15.90
N ILE A 2 -28.93 -16.14 15.81
CA ILE A 2 -28.23 -15.23 16.71
C ILE A 2 -28.45 -13.83 16.12
N SER A 3 -29.24 -13.02 16.81
CA SER A 3 -29.46 -11.62 16.51
C SER A 3 -28.11 -10.89 16.51
N MET A 4 -27.58 -10.57 15.31
CA MET A 4 -26.48 -9.60 15.15
C MET A 4 -27.03 -8.18 15.29
N ASN A 5 -27.56 -7.84 16.47
CA ASN A 5 -28.12 -6.53 16.71
C ASN A 5 -27.76 -6.02 18.11
N GLU A 6 -26.46 -5.85 18.34
CA GLU A 6 -25.97 -4.87 19.30
C GLU A 6 -24.88 -4.04 18.59
N LYS A 7 -25.14 -2.75 18.40
CA LYS A 7 -24.11 -1.77 18.05
C LYS A 7 -23.05 -1.86 19.15
N SER A 8 -21.95 -2.57 18.88
CA SER A 8 -20.86 -2.73 19.85
C SER A 8 -20.46 -1.36 20.37
N SER A 9 -20.50 -1.18 21.69
CA SER A 9 -20.26 0.10 22.35
C SER A 9 -18.91 0.69 21.93
N GLY A 10 -18.96 1.96 21.49
CA GLY A 10 -17.81 2.66 20.94
C GLY A 10 -16.64 2.79 21.93
N TRP A 11 -15.43 2.81 21.38
CA TRP A 11 -14.18 3.25 22.05
C TRP A 11 -13.94 2.71 23.46
N SER A 12 -14.01 1.38 23.64
CA SER A 12 -13.65 0.71 24.90
C SER A 12 -12.19 0.98 25.30
N ARG A 13 -11.85 0.74 26.57
CA ARG A 13 -10.47 0.87 27.09
C ARG A 13 -9.48 0.02 26.27
N ILE A 14 -9.92 -1.13 25.77
CA ILE A 14 -9.11 -2.03 24.94
C ILE A 14 -8.83 -1.38 23.59
N MET A 15 -9.86 -0.84 22.92
CA MET A 15 -9.70 -0.15 21.64
C MET A 15 -8.75 1.05 21.75
N ARG A 16 -8.92 1.88 22.79
CA ARG A 16 -8.02 3.02 23.05
C ARG A 16 -6.58 2.58 23.29
N LYS A 17 -6.38 1.48 24.03
CA LYS A 17 -5.05 0.91 24.28
C LYS A 17 -4.42 0.37 22.99
N ALA A 18 -5.18 -0.35 22.17
CA ALA A 18 -4.70 -0.88 20.89
C ALA A 18 -4.25 0.23 19.94
N ILE A 19 -5.07 1.29 19.81
CA ILE A 19 -4.73 2.45 18.97
C ILE A 19 -3.50 3.17 19.54
N THR A 20 -3.44 3.37 20.86
CA THR A 20 -2.28 3.99 21.51
C THR A 20 -1.00 3.18 21.26
N SER A 21 -1.06 1.85 21.38
CA SER A 21 0.06 0.95 21.08
C SER A 21 0.54 1.12 19.65
N TRP A 22 -0.38 1.17 18.68
CA TRP A 22 -0.03 1.32 17.27
C TRP A 22 0.80 2.59 16.97
N TYR A 23 0.54 3.71 17.68
CA TYR A 23 1.32 4.93 17.56
C TYR A 23 2.69 4.82 18.25
N LEU A 24 2.73 4.26 19.46
CA LEU A 24 3.92 4.25 20.31
C LEU A 24 4.92 3.12 20.00
N GLU A 25 4.48 2.04 19.36
CA GLU A 25 5.35 0.92 18.93
C GLU A 25 6.17 1.25 17.67
N LYS A 26 5.78 2.29 16.93
CA LYS A 26 6.47 2.67 15.70
C LYS A 26 7.60 3.63 16.01
N ASP A 27 8.75 3.40 15.38
CA ASP A 27 9.84 4.36 15.31
C ASP A 27 9.34 5.76 14.87
N PRO A 28 9.77 6.86 15.51
CA PRO A 28 9.27 8.20 15.21
C PRO A 28 9.37 8.60 13.74
N LYS A 29 10.43 8.23 13.03
CA LYS A 29 10.60 8.56 11.60
C LYS A 29 9.60 7.81 10.74
N SER A 30 9.40 6.52 11.03
CA SER A 30 8.38 5.69 10.37
C SER A 30 6.96 6.18 10.66
N LEU A 31 6.71 6.63 11.89
CA LEU A 31 5.42 7.17 12.28
C LEU A 31 5.09 8.47 11.53
N VAL A 32 6.03 9.42 11.46
CA VAL A 32 5.85 10.66 10.70
C VAL A 32 5.55 10.34 9.24
N MET A 33 6.34 9.46 8.62
CA MET A 33 6.12 9.01 7.24
C MET A 33 4.70 8.47 7.02
N HIS A 34 4.16 7.66 7.93
CA HIS A 34 2.78 7.16 7.82
C HIS A 34 1.74 8.27 7.93
N ILE A 35 1.87 9.13 8.94
CA ILE A 35 0.93 10.22 9.20
C ILE A 35 0.91 11.24 8.07
N THR A 36 2.07 11.58 7.50
CA THR A 36 2.16 12.58 6.43
C THR A 36 1.75 12.03 5.07
N LYS A 37 2.03 10.75 4.80
CA LYS A 37 1.62 10.08 3.54
C LYS A 37 0.14 9.75 3.50
N TYR A 38 -0.43 9.37 4.64
CA TYR A 38 -1.81 8.95 4.79
C TYR A 38 -2.53 9.79 5.85
N PRO A 39 -2.68 11.12 5.66
CA PRO A 39 -3.26 11.99 6.68
C PRO A 39 -4.72 11.64 7.02
N GLN A 40 -5.46 11.15 6.02
CA GLN A 40 -6.83 10.66 6.13
C GLN A 40 -7.11 9.55 5.11
N ARG A 41 -7.98 8.60 5.46
CA ARG A 41 -8.50 7.54 4.58
C ARG A 41 -9.90 7.12 5.03
N GLU A 42 -10.79 6.84 4.08
CA GLU A 42 -12.16 6.35 4.34
C GLU A 42 -12.93 7.18 5.39
N GLY A 43 -12.78 8.52 5.34
CA GLY A 43 -13.44 9.43 6.27
C GLY A 43 -12.81 9.57 7.66
N TRP A 44 -11.76 8.81 7.97
CA TRP A 44 -11.03 8.92 9.24
C TRP A 44 -9.69 9.62 9.06
N SER A 45 -9.38 10.57 9.96
CA SER A 45 -8.07 11.19 10.05
C SER A 45 -7.29 10.75 11.29
N HIS A 46 -5.96 10.88 11.25
CA HIS A 46 -5.14 10.69 12.44
C HIS A 46 -5.55 11.63 13.59
N ARG A 47 -6.06 12.83 13.27
CA ARG A 47 -6.58 13.78 14.26
C ARG A 47 -7.77 13.20 15.04
N ASP A 48 -8.67 12.52 14.36
CA ASP A 48 -9.85 11.91 14.98
C ASP A 48 -9.44 10.75 15.89
N LEU A 49 -8.51 9.91 15.42
CA LEU A 49 -7.97 8.81 16.21
C LEU A 49 -7.27 9.31 17.48
N LEU A 50 -6.46 10.37 17.40
CA LEU A 50 -5.79 10.95 18.57
C LEU A 50 -6.79 11.57 19.56
N ARG A 51 -7.84 12.22 19.05
CA ARG A 51 -8.91 12.80 19.88
C ARG A 51 -9.71 11.75 20.64
N LEU A 52 -9.89 10.57 20.07
CA LEU A 52 -10.71 9.52 20.67
C LEU A 52 -9.89 8.54 21.53
N ALA A 53 -8.64 8.26 21.13
CA ALA A 53 -7.76 7.35 21.86
C ALA A 53 -7.06 8.00 23.06
N HIS A 54 -6.83 9.32 23.01
CA HIS A 54 -6.04 10.07 24.00
C HIS A 54 -4.71 9.37 24.39
N PRO A 55 -3.81 9.11 23.42
CA PRO A 55 -2.57 8.42 23.70
C PRO A 55 -1.70 9.23 24.67
N LYS A 56 -1.19 8.56 25.70
CA LYS A 56 -0.25 9.15 26.67
C LYS A 56 1.13 8.58 26.43
N VAL A 57 2.08 9.45 26.11
CA VAL A 57 3.49 9.06 25.96
C VAL A 57 4.11 8.95 27.35
N SER A 58 4.78 7.83 27.63
CA SER A 58 5.53 7.66 28.88
C SER A 58 6.84 8.41 28.80
N MET A 59 7.18 9.21 29.82
CA MET A 59 8.44 9.96 29.89
C MET A 59 9.67 9.05 30.10
N LYS A 60 9.47 7.77 30.37
CA LYS A 60 10.54 6.75 30.32
C LYS A 60 11.00 6.45 28.89
N ASN A 61 10.25 6.88 27.89
CA ASN A 61 10.65 6.75 26.49
C ASN A 61 11.56 7.92 26.12
N ASP A 62 12.75 7.60 25.63
CA ASP A 62 13.73 8.56 25.14
C ASP A 62 13.21 9.48 24.02
N ASP A 63 12.21 9.03 23.26
CA ASP A 63 11.61 9.80 22.16
C ASP A 63 10.33 10.52 22.56
N ALA A 64 10.04 10.62 23.87
CA ALA A 64 8.76 11.13 24.36
C ALA A 64 8.41 12.53 23.83
N LEU A 65 9.40 13.43 23.78
CA LEU A 65 9.22 14.78 23.26
C LEU A 65 8.99 14.80 21.74
N VAL A 66 9.61 13.88 21.00
CA VAL A 66 9.42 13.75 19.56
C VAL A 66 7.99 13.30 19.27
N TYR A 67 7.46 12.30 19.98
CA TYR A 67 6.06 11.90 19.85
C TYR A 67 5.07 13.01 20.21
N ASP A 68 5.34 13.78 21.27
CA ASP A 68 4.51 14.94 21.65
C ASP A 68 4.42 15.96 20.51
N GLN A 69 5.55 16.29 19.87
CA GLN A 69 5.57 17.18 18.72
C GLN A 69 4.82 16.61 17.51
N ILE A 70 4.95 15.32 17.23
CA ILE A 70 4.24 14.65 16.14
C ILE A 70 2.72 14.70 16.40
N PHE A 71 2.26 14.37 17.60
CA PHE A 71 0.84 14.43 17.96
C PHE A 71 0.31 15.86 17.94
N ARG A 72 1.13 16.84 18.33
CA ARG A 72 0.78 18.25 18.24
C ARG A 72 0.64 18.71 16.79
N TYR A 73 1.54 18.31 15.91
CA TYR A 73 1.41 18.54 14.48
C TYR A 73 0.12 17.98 13.91
N VAL A 74 -0.25 16.73 14.25
CA VAL A 74 -1.50 16.12 13.75
C VAL A 74 -2.73 16.88 14.23
N THR A 75 -2.71 17.38 15.47
CA THR A 75 -3.88 18.00 16.09
C THR A 75 -4.03 19.48 15.76
N HIS A 76 -2.93 20.20 15.59
CA HIS A 76 -2.85 21.67 15.46
C HIS A 76 -2.24 22.15 14.13
N GLY A 77 -1.56 21.27 13.38
CA GLY A 77 -0.98 21.58 12.08
C GLY A 77 0.41 22.24 12.10
N HIS A 78 0.99 22.45 13.29
CA HIS A 78 2.33 23.00 13.45
C HIS A 78 3.11 22.29 14.55
N VAL A 79 4.44 22.33 14.42
CA VAL A 79 5.38 21.96 15.48
C VAL A 79 5.63 23.22 16.30
N ASP A 80 5.56 23.12 17.61
CA ASP A 80 5.91 24.23 18.50
C ASP A 80 6.65 23.62 19.70
N PRO A 81 8.00 23.73 19.72
CA PRO A 81 8.75 23.45 20.92
C PRO A 81 8.31 24.51 21.94
N LYS A 82 7.34 24.13 22.80
CA LYS A 82 6.98 24.96 23.96
C LYS A 82 8.29 25.41 24.59
N LYS A 83 8.39 26.68 25.03
CA LYS A 83 9.50 27.11 25.89
C LYS A 83 9.53 26.21 27.12
N ARG A 84 10.33 25.16 27.05
CA ARG A 84 10.60 24.20 28.11
C ARG A 84 11.87 24.74 28.76
N ASN A 85 11.70 25.60 29.77
CA ASN A 85 12.85 26.07 30.54
C ASN A 85 13.51 24.81 31.14
N PRO A 86 14.80 24.55 30.87
CA PRO A 86 15.51 23.55 31.66
C PRO A 86 15.46 24.01 33.12
N SER A 87 15.07 23.11 34.02
CA SER A 87 15.14 23.34 35.46
C SER A 87 16.61 23.26 35.89
N THR A 88 17.37 24.29 35.58
CA THR A 88 18.70 24.52 36.15
C THR A 88 18.66 25.90 36.79
N GLU A 89 18.69 25.89 38.14
CA GLU A 89 19.01 27.03 39.01
C GLU A 89 17.92 28.07 39.35
N ASP A 90 16.76 27.64 39.87
CA ASP A 90 15.97 28.53 40.73
C ASP A 90 15.79 27.87 42.10
N ALA A 91 16.49 28.40 43.12
CA ALA A 91 16.34 28.01 44.51
C ALA A 91 14.86 28.07 44.93
N PRO A 92 14.34 27.11 45.74
CA PRO A 92 12.94 27.09 46.11
C PRO A 92 12.66 28.19 47.14
N GLY A 93 12.40 29.41 46.67
CA GLY A 93 11.73 30.43 47.46
C GLY A 93 10.25 30.06 47.66
N PRO A 94 9.63 30.43 48.80
CA PRO A 94 8.28 30.01 49.17
C PRO A 94 7.13 30.45 48.23
N ASN A 95 7.44 31.26 47.20
CA ASN A 95 6.48 31.78 46.22
C ASN A 95 6.82 31.48 44.74
N ALA A 96 7.72 30.52 44.45
CA ALA A 96 8.00 30.14 43.08
C ALA A 96 6.76 29.49 42.43
N LYS A 97 6.24 30.11 41.36
CA LYS A 97 5.14 29.52 40.56
C LYS A 97 5.59 28.17 40.03
N ARG A 98 4.85 27.11 40.38
CA ARG A 98 5.10 25.75 39.87
C ARG A 98 5.26 25.78 38.34
N PRO A 99 6.27 25.11 37.76
CA PRO A 99 6.39 25.03 36.32
C PRO A 99 5.09 24.49 35.69
N ARG A 100 4.69 25.06 34.56
CA ARG A 100 3.44 24.69 33.85
C ARG A 100 3.45 23.26 33.27
N LEU A 101 4.56 22.53 33.37
CA LEU A 101 4.67 21.14 32.94
C LEU A 101 4.70 20.19 34.15
N SER A 102 3.96 19.09 34.02
CA SER A 102 3.77 18.06 35.05
C SER A 102 4.95 17.10 35.22
N TYR A 103 6.07 17.29 34.51
CA TYR A 103 7.15 16.28 34.42
C TYR A 103 8.52 16.95 34.27
N ASP A 104 9.54 16.31 34.85
CA ASP A 104 10.95 16.72 34.74
C ASP A 104 11.48 16.38 33.33
N VAL A 105 11.81 17.43 32.57
CA VAL A 105 12.40 17.29 31.22
C VAL A 105 13.91 17.14 31.38
N THR A 106 14.46 15.98 31.01
CA THR A 106 15.91 15.76 31.02
C THR A 106 16.58 16.41 29.80
N GLU A 107 17.83 16.85 29.95
CA GLU A 107 18.64 17.40 28.86
C GLU A 107 18.79 16.41 27.68
N VAL A 108 18.82 15.12 27.98
CA VAL A 108 18.86 14.03 27.00
C VAL A 108 17.65 14.10 26.05
N LEU A 109 16.44 14.29 26.58
CA LEU A 109 15.23 14.40 25.76
C LEU A 109 15.25 15.66 24.88
N LEU A 110 15.74 16.79 25.41
CA LEU A 110 15.86 18.06 24.67
C LEU A 110 16.90 17.98 23.54
N SER A 111 18.03 17.32 23.78
CA SER A 111 19.05 17.10 22.76
C SER A 111 18.52 16.22 21.62
N LYS A 112 17.84 15.11 21.95
CA LYS A 112 17.20 14.21 20.98
C LYS A 112 16.12 14.89 20.15
N GLU A 113 15.30 15.75 20.75
CA GLU A 113 14.29 16.53 20.02
C GLU A 113 14.94 17.41 18.94
N LYS A 114 16.01 18.15 19.27
CA LYS A 114 16.70 19.03 18.31
C LYS A 114 17.40 18.27 17.19
N THR A 115 17.96 17.10 17.49
CA THR A 115 18.70 16.31 16.50
C THR A 115 17.81 15.38 15.69
N SER A 116 16.55 15.18 16.07
CA SER A 116 15.66 14.17 15.50
C SER A 116 15.44 14.34 14.00
N ASP A 117 15.79 13.30 13.24
CA ASP A 117 15.46 13.17 11.82
C ASP A 117 13.96 13.28 11.55
N ALA A 118 13.13 12.78 12.48
CA ALA A 118 11.68 12.75 12.31
C ALA A 118 11.09 14.18 12.30
N LEU A 119 11.59 15.06 13.15
CA LEU A 119 11.14 16.46 13.19
C LEU A 119 11.66 17.26 12.00
N LYS A 120 12.93 17.04 11.59
CA LYS A 120 13.47 17.65 10.35
C LYS A 120 12.64 17.24 9.12
N PHE A 121 12.29 15.96 9.02
CA PHE A 121 11.42 15.47 7.95
C PHE A 121 10.03 16.10 8.01
N LEU A 122 9.46 16.24 9.21
CA LEU A 122 8.17 16.89 9.41
C LEU A 122 8.19 18.36 8.98
N GLU A 123 9.25 19.09 9.33
CA GLU A 123 9.48 20.45 8.87
C GLU A 123 9.60 20.53 7.34
N ALA A 124 10.28 19.57 6.69
CA ALA A 124 10.36 19.50 5.24
C ALA A 124 8.98 19.29 4.60
N VAL A 125 8.14 18.42 5.17
CA VAL A 125 6.74 18.24 4.74
C VAL A 125 5.94 19.53 4.92
N MET A 126 6.16 20.27 6.02
CA MET A 126 5.50 21.57 6.25
C MET A 126 5.95 22.62 5.25
N LYS A 127 7.25 22.70 4.91
CA LYS A 127 7.78 23.59 3.88
C LYS A 127 7.14 23.28 2.54
N MET A 128 7.10 22.00 2.16
CA MET A 128 6.51 21.62 0.88
C MET A 128 4.99 21.89 0.83
N LYS A 129 4.25 21.75 1.94
CA LYS A 129 2.83 22.19 2.02
C LYS A 129 2.63 23.69 1.80
N LYS A 130 3.66 24.52 2.03
CA LYS A 130 3.61 25.97 1.78
C LYS A 130 3.88 26.31 0.30
N ILE A 131 4.51 25.41 -0.45
CA ILE A 131 4.75 25.59 -1.88
C ILE A 131 3.41 25.50 -2.62
N LYS A 132 3.03 26.61 -3.25
CA LYS A 132 1.76 26.72 -3.99
C LYS A 132 1.97 26.98 -5.48
N GLU A 133 3.15 27.42 -5.89
CA GLU A 133 3.39 27.85 -7.28
C GLU A 133 4.29 26.88 -8.04
N VAL A 134 4.07 26.77 -9.35
CA VAL A 134 4.87 25.94 -10.26
C VAL A 134 6.30 26.48 -10.43
N SER A 135 6.50 27.79 -10.24
CA SER A 135 7.82 28.45 -10.25
C SER A 135 8.80 27.84 -9.25
N GLN A 136 8.30 27.21 -8.18
CA GLN A 136 9.08 26.58 -7.11
C GLN A 136 9.32 25.07 -7.33
N ALA A 137 9.17 24.57 -8.55
CA ALA A 137 9.35 23.13 -8.84
C ALA A 137 10.74 22.61 -8.47
N ASP A 138 11.78 23.43 -8.60
CA ASP A 138 13.17 23.05 -8.26
C ASP A 138 13.38 22.93 -6.74
N GLU A 139 12.78 23.82 -5.95
CA GLU A 139 12.76 23.74 -4.49
C GLU A 139 12.06 22.46 -4.04
N CYS A 140 10.94 22.10 -4.69
CA CYS A 140 10.23 20.85 -4.45
C CYS A 140 11.11 19.63 -4.76
N ALA A 141 11.81 19.63 -5.90
CA ALA A 141 12.71 18.56 -6.31
C ALA A 141 13.88 18.39 -5.31
N GLN A 142 14.43 19.48 -4.78
CA GLN A 142 15.48 19.45 -3.76
C GLN A 142 15.00 18.79 -2.47
N LEU A 143 13.83 19.20 -1.96
CA LEU A 143 13.23 18.62 -0.74
C LEU A 143 12.95 17.13 -0.91
N ILE A 144 12.52 16.69 -2.11
CA ILE A 144 12.31 15.27 -2.42
C ILE A 144 13.61 14.48 -2.33
N ARG A 145 14.71 14.98 -2.90
CA ARG A 145 16.00 14.28 -2.90
C ARG A 145 16.59 14.16 -1.50
N GLU A 146 16.56 15.25 -0.74
CA GLU A 146 17.12 15.35 0.61
C GLU A 146 16.35 14.47 1.60
N PHE A 147 15.04 14.65 1.70
CA PHE A 147 14.22 14.01 2.73
C PHE A 147 13.54 12.72 2.27
N GLY A 148 13.57 12.39 0.98
CA GLY A 148 12.91 11.20 0.44
C GLY A 148 11.38 11.32 0.43
N LEU A 149 10.85 12.52 0.15
CA LEU A 149 9.42 12.75 0.08
C LEU A 149 8.78 11.95 -1.06
N VAL A 150 7.59 11.41 -0.81
CA VAL A 150 6.82 10.64 -1.79
C VAL A 150 5.76 11.48 -2.49
N ARG A 151 5.19 10.96 -3.57
CA ARG A 151 4.12 11.59 -4.35
C ARG A 151 2.96 12.10 -3.48
N GLU A 152 2.54 11.33 -2.48
CA GLU A 152 1.42 11.70 -1.61
C GLU A 152 1.67 12.95 -0.78
N HIS A 153 2.94 13.33 -0.56
CA HIS A 153 3.24 14.56 0.13
C HIS A 153 2.95 15.77 -0.77
N VAL A 154 3.19 15.68 -2.09
CA VAL A 154 3.03 16.81 -3.02
C VAL A 154 1.55 17.20 -3.10
N VAL A 155 1.16 18.22 -2.33
CA VAL A 155 -0.25 18.62 -2.18
C VAL A 155 -0.76 19.36 -3.41
N ASN A 156 0.07 20.18 -4.05
CA ASN A 156 -0.32 20.87 -5.27
C ASN A 156 -0.29 19.90 -6.46
N THR A 157 -1.46 19.65 -7.04
CA THR A 157 -1.63 18.79 -8.22
C THR A 157 -0.97 19.35 -9.48
N GLU A 158 -0.76 20.67 -9.58
CA GLU A 158 -0.08 21.31 -10.71
C GLU A 158 1.42 20.98 -10.74
N LEU A 159 2.06 20.87 -9.57
CA LEU A 159 3.47 20.45 -9.48
C LEU A 159 3.67 19.03 -10.02
N LEU A 160 2.65 18.17 -9.91
CA LEU A 160 2.66 16.81 -10.47
C LEU A 160 2.53 16.78 -12.00
N ASN A 161 2.38 17.93 -12.67
CA ASN A 161 2.49 18.06 -14.12
C ASN A 161 3.90 18.45 -14.58
N THR A 162 4.84 18.69 -13.65
CA THR A 162 6.21 19.11 -13.99
C THR A 162 7.15 17.91 -14.07
N THR A 163 7.99 17.85 -15.11
CA THR A 163 8.97 16.78 -15.31
C THR A 163 10.05 16.75 -14.22
N THR A 164 10.50 17.90 -13.74
CA THR A 164 11.56 18.03 -12.72
C THR A 164 11.20 17.32 -11.42
N VAL A 165 9.96 17.47 -10.96
CA VAL A 165 9.43 16.82 -9.75
C VAL A 165 9.39 15.29 -9.92
N TRP A 166 8.94 14.80 -11.08
CA TRP A 166 8.87 13.36 -11.34
C TRP A 166 10.25 12.71 -11.48
N ILE A 167 11.24 13.43 -12.03
CA ILE A 167 12.63 12.97 -12.07
C ILE A 167 13.16 12.77 -10.64
N ALA A 168 12.93 13.74 -9.74
CA ALA A 168 13.33 13.61 -8.34
C ALA A 168 12.60 12.47 -7.63
N LEU A 169 11.29 12.30 -7.87
CA LEU A 169 10.51 11.20 -7.29
C LEU A 169 11.00 9.83 -7.77
N LEU A 170 11.37 9.69 -9.05
CA LEU A 170 11.85 8.45 -9.66
C LEU A 170 13.15 7.93 -9.01
N GLU A 171 13.91 8.78 -8.31
CA GLU A 171 15.15 8.38 -7.66
C GLU A 171 14.96 7.35 -6.55
N LYS A 172 13.94 7.53 -5.71
CA LYS A 172 13.68 6.71 -4.52
C LYS A 172 12.28 6.08 -4.55
N MET A 173 11.65 5.97 -5.72
CA MET A 173 10.27 5.50 -5.84
C MET A 173 10.14 4.00 -5.53
N PRO A 174 9.23 3.59 -4.63
CA PRO A 174 8.90 2.18 -4.42
C PRO A 174 8.30 1.54 -5.67
N LEU A 175 8.53 0.24 -5.88
CA LEU A 175 8.09 -0.50 -7.07
C LEU A 175 6.57 -0.43 -7.31
N THR A 176 5.76 -0.59 -6.26
CA THR A 176 4.29 -0.50 -6.37
C THR A 176 3.81 0.89 -6.78
N ALA A 177 4.49 1.94 -6.29
CA ALA A 177 4.21 3.32 -6.69
C ALA A 177 4.66 3.58 -8.13
N LEU A 178 5.79 3.01 -8.55
CA LEU A 178 6.29 3.13 -9.92
C LEU A 178 5.32 2.51 -10.92
N ILE A 179 4.95 1.25 -10.72
CA ILE A 179 4.02 0.51 -11.59
C ILE A 179 2.69 1.25 -11.77
N ARG A 180 2.14 1.81 -10.68
CA ARG A 180 0.87 2.56 -10.71
C ARG A 180 0.96 3.89 -11.46
N ASN A 181 2.14 4.48 -11.57
CA ASN A 181 2.33 5.82 -12.16
C ASN A 181 3.03 5.78 -13.54
N LEU A 182 3.26 4.62 -14.13
CA LEU A 182 3.87 4.49 -15.47
C LEU A 182 3.11 5.31 -16.52
N SER A 183 1.78 5.24 -16.51
CA SER A 183 0.93 6.04 -17.39
C SER A 183 1.22 7.54 -17.27
N LYS A 184 1.35 8.06 -16.04
CA LYS A 184 1.64 9.48 -15.81
C LYS A 184 3.03 9.85 -16.30
N LEU A 185 4.04 9.00 -16.09
CA LEU A 185 5.39 9.21 -16.62
C LEU A 185 5.38 9.29 -18.16
N SER A 186 4.60 8.44 -18.84
CA SER A 186 4.47 8.51 -20.30
C SER A 186 3.80 9.80 -20.76
N THR A 187 2.76 10.28 -20.05
CA THR A 187 2.08 11.54 -20.42
C THR A 187 2.99 12.76 -20.36
N LEU A 188 4.00 12.72 -19.48
CA LEU A 188 4.98 13.78 -19.30
C LEU A 188 6.14 13.69 -20.29
N GLY A 189 6.15 12.68 -21.17
CA GLY A 189 7.22 12.50 -22.14
C GLY A 189 8.50 11.87 -21.59
N LEU A 190 8.58 11.56 -20.29
CA LEU A 190 9.80 11.06 -19.63
C LEU A 190 10.23 9.68 -20.11
N ILE A 191 9.28 8.86 -20.57
CA ILE A 191 9.50 7.47 -20.97
C ILE A 191 9.05 7.16 -22.40
N THR A 192 8.67 8.17 -23.19
CA THR A 192 8.16 7.97 -24.57
C THR A 192 9.13 8.45 -25.65
N GLY A 193 10.07 9.35 -25.33
CA GLY A 193 11.02 9.88 -26.31
C GLY A 193 12.28 9.01 -26.47
N VAL A 194 12.82 8.93 -27.69
CA VAL A 194 14.12 8.31 -28.03
C VAL A 194 15.29 9.29 -27.77
N THR A 195 15.06 10.37 -27.03
CA THR A 195 16.14 11.28 -26.67
C THR A 195 17.14 10.58 -25.73
N PRO A 196 18.45 10.86 -25.84
CA PRO A 196 19.46 10.25 -24.97
C PRO A 196 19.16 10.45 -23.48
N GLU A 197 18.58 11.60 -23.11
CA GLU A 197 18.18 11.90 -21.74
C GLU A 197 17.02 11.02 -21.25
N ASN A 198 16.02 10.78 -22.09
CA ASN A 198 14.89 9.93 -21.75
C ASN A 198 15.27 8.45 -21.68
N GLN A 199 16.22 8.01 -22.51
CA GLN A 199 16.71 6.63 -22.48
C GLN A 199 17.26 6.25 -21.10
N LYS A 200 17.98 7.17 -20.43
CA LYS A 200 18.45 6.97 -19.04
C LYS A 200 17.31 6.68 -18.07
N TYR A 201 16.18 7.36 -18.19
CA TYR A 201 15.02 7.15 -17.32
C TYR A 201 14.29 5.84 -17.65
N VAL A 202 14.17 5.51 -18.94
CA VAL A 202 13.60 4.23 -19.39
C VAL A 202 14.44 3.07 -18.84
N ASP A 203 15.76 3.12 -18.98
CA ASP A 203 16.67 2.07 -18.50
C ASP A 203 16.58 1.91 -16.99
N LYS A 204 16.47 3.02 -16.24
CA LYS A 204 16.25 2.99 -14.80
C LYS A 204 14.92 2.33 -14.44
N VAL A 205 13.83 2.68 -15.12
CA VAL A 205 12.51 2.07 -14.90
C VAL A 205 12.54 0.57 -15.20
N VAL A 206 13.13 0.19 -16.33
CA VAL A 206 13.29 -1.22 -16.74
C VAL A 206 14.11 -1.99 -15.71
N ALA A 207 15.24 -1.44 -15.25
CA ALA A 207 16.06 -2.05 -14.21
C ALA A 207 15.30 -2.23 -12.88
N CYS A 208 14.49 -1.25 -12.49
CA CYS A 208 13.67 -1.35 -11.29
C CYS A 208 12.59 -2.44 -11.39
N ILE A 209 11.92 -2.53 -12.55
CA ILE A 209 10.82 -3.47 -12.80
C ILE A 209 11.32 -4.91 -12.98
N THR A 210 12.48 -5.09 -13.60
CA THR A 210 13.05 -6.43 -13.87
C THR A 210 13.91 -6.98 -12.73
N SER A 211 14.19 -6.19 -11.70
CA SER A 211 14.98 -6.62 -10.54
C SER A 211 14.21 -7.63 -9.67
N GLU A 212 14.68 -8.88 -9.66
CA GLU A 212 14.11 -9.98 -8.87
C GLU A 212 14.10 -9.66 -7.36
N LYS A 213 15.19 -9.06 -6.85
CA LYS A 213 15.30 -8.64 -5.44
C LYS A 213 14.26 -7.59 -5.07
N SER A 214 14.03 -6.63 -5.97
CA SER A 214 13.05 -5.55 -5.76
C SER A 214 11.63 -6.11 -5.75
N ILE A 215 11.30 -7.00 -6.70
CA ILE A 215 10.00 -7.67 -6.77
C ILE A 215 9.76 -8.50 -5.49
N LYS A 216 10.77 -9.23 -5.02
CA LYS A 216 10.68 -10.06 -3.81
C LYS A 216 10.44 -9.23 -2.55
N ASN A 217 11.23 -8.19 -2.34
CA ASN A 217 11.13 -7.34 -1.16
C ASN A 217 9.82 -6.54 -1.11
N ALA A 218 9.33 -6.09 -2.28
CA ALA A 218 8.08 -5.35 -2.37
C ALA A 218 6.83 -6.26 -2.30
N ARG A 219 6.99 -7.58 -2.26
CA ARG A 219 5.91 -8.58 -2.25
C ARG A 219 4.83 -8.31 -3.30
N VAL A 220 5.26 -7.89 -4.49
CA VAL A 220 4.35 -7.58 -5.59
C VAL A 220 3.79 -8.89 -6.14
N HIS A 221 2.46 -8.98 -6.21
CA HIS A 221 1.75 -10.13 -6.74
C HIS A 221 1.70 -10.09 -8.29
N PRO A 222 1.80 -11.23 -9.01
CA PRO A 222 1.74 -11.26 -10.47
C PRO A 222 0.51 -10.56 -11.06
N LEU A 223 -0.67 -10.76 -10.47
CA LEU A 223 -1.91 -10.15 -10.95
C LEU A 223 -1.87 -8.61 -10.88
N THR A 224 -1.18 -8.03 -9.90
CA THR A 224 -0.99 -6.58 -9.81
C THR A 224 -0.17 -6.05 -10.98
N ILE A 225 0.86 -6.80 -11.40
CA ILE A 225 1.68 -6.46 -12.57
C ILE A 225 0.86 -6.62 -13.86
N LEU A 226 0.06 -7.69 -13.96
CA LEU A 226 -0.79 -7.91 -15.11
C LEU A 226 -1.84 -6.80 -15.30
N LEU A 227 -2.50 -6.37 -14.21
CA LEU A 227 -3.43 -5.24 -14.22
C LEU A 227 -2.73 -3.95 -14.67
N ALA A 228 -1.51 -3.72 -14.21
CA ALA A 228 -0.72 -2.57 -14.61
C ALA A 228 -0.26 -2.65 -16.07
N LEU A 229 0.13 -3.83 -16.57
CA LEU A 229 0.46 -4.08 -17.97
C LEU A 229 -0.74 -3.79 -18.88
N ALA A 230 -1.91 -4.34 -18.56
CA ALA A 230 -3.13 -4.10 -19.31
C ALA A 230 -3.54 -2.62 -19.30
N THR A 231 -3.37 -1.95 -18.15
CA THR A 231 -3.60 -0.51 -18.04
C THR A 231 -2.60 0.28 -18.88
N TYR A 232 -1.30 -0.04 -18.83
CA TYR A 232 -0.28 0.69 -19.59
C TYR A 232 -0.48 0.52 -21.11
N ARG A 233 -0.76 -0.71 -21.55
CA ARG A 233 -1.06 -1.08 -22.95
C ARG A 233 -2.25 -0.36 -23.54
N SER A 234 -3.26 0.00 -22.74
CA SER A 234 -4.43 0.69 -23.28
C SER A 234 -4.11 2.07 -23.84
N GLY A 235 -2.99 2.71 -23.43
CA GLY A 235 -2.62 4.05 -23.89
C GLY A 235 -3.54 5.16 -23.41
N HIS A 236 -4.53 4.87 -22.57
CA HIS A 236 -5.46 5.86 -22.02
C HIS A 236 -6.03 5.45 -20.66
N GLY A 237 -6.37 6.45 -19.85
CA GLY A 237 -6.89 6.28 -18.49
C GLY A 237 -8.24 5.57 -18.46
N PHE A 238 -8.53 4.91 -17.34
CA PHE A 238 -9.86 4.31 -17.09
C PHE A 238 -10.90 5.38 -16.73
N ARG A 239 -10.53 6.37 -15.91
CA ARG A 239 -11.34 7.54 -15.57
C ARG A 239 -10.57 8.81 -15.99
N GLY A 240 -11.16 9.62 -16.87
CA GLY A 240 -10.60 10.89 -17.36
C GLY A 240 -10.02 10.86 -18.78
N ASN A 241 -9.45 11.99 -19.22
CA ASN A 241 -8.98 12.22 -20.60
C ASN A 241 -7.47 11.99 -20.79
N LEU A 242 -6.82 11.31 -19.84
CA LEU A 242 -5.37 11.10 -19.87
C LEU A 242 -5.02 10.09 -20.97
N THR A 243 -4.22 10.49 -21.96
CA THR A 243 -3.73 9.63 -23.04
C THR A 243 -2.20 9.62 -23.05
N TRP A 244 -1.62 8.51 -23.47
CA TRP A 244 -0.17 8.36 -23.54
C TRP A 244 0.27 7.39 -24.63
N SER A 245 1.52 7.57 -25.07
CA SER A 245 2.20 6.62 -25.94
C SER A 245 2.81 5.47 -25.14
N VAL A 246 2.66 4.25 -25.65
CA VAL A 246 3.16 3.02 -25.03
C VAL A 246 4.61 2.80 -25.47
N ASN A 247 5.52 2.66 -24.52
CA ASN A 247 6.89 2.27 -24.81
C ASN A 247 7.04 0.75 -24.75
N GLN A 248 7.41 0.16 -25.89
CA GLN A 248 7.59 -1.28 -26.05
C GLN A 248 8.61 -1.87 -25.05
N LYS A 249 9.70 -1.16 -24.73
CA LYS A 249 10.71 -1.64 -23.76
C LYS A 249 10.13 -1.81 -22.35
N ILE A 250 9.22 -0.92 -21.95
CA ILE A 250 8.57 -0.98 -20.64
C ILE A 250 7.51 -2.08 -20.62
N GLU A 251 6.80 -2.25 -21.72
CA GLU A 251 5.85 -3.34 -21.90
C GLU A 251 6.53 -4.71 -21.76
N GLU A 252 7.62 -4.94 -22.50
CA GLU A 252 8.44 -6.15 -22.40
C GLU A 252 9.02 -6.36 -20.99
N ALA A 253 9.40 -5.27 -20.30
CA ALA A 253 9.87 -5.33 -18.92
C ALA A 253 8.76 -5.75 -17.94
N LEU A 254 7.54 -5.27 -18.13
CA LEU A 254 6.38 -5.65 -17.33
C LEU A 254 5.98 -7.12 -17.57
N GLU A 255 6.05 -7.61 -18.81
CA GLU A 255 5.84 -9.03 -19.11
C GLU A 255 6.88 -9.91 -18.39
N LYS A 256 8.16 -9.54 -18.45
CA LYS A 256 9.21 -10.24 -17.70
C LYS A 256 8.96 -10.19 -16.19
N ALA A 257 8.58 -9.03 -15.67
CA ALA A 257 8.28 -8.86 -14.25
C ALA A 257 7.07 -9.69 -13.80
N PHE A 258 6.05 -9.85 -14.66
CA PHE A 258 4.92 -10.75 -14.40
C PHE A 258 5.41 -12.18 -14.16
N LEU A 259 6.33 -12.68 -14.99
CA LEU A 259 6.91 -14.02 -14.83
C LEU A 259 7.80 -14.13 -13.59
N LEU A 260 8.54 -13.07 -13.23
CA LEU A 260 9.38 -13.05 -12.03
C LEU A 260 8.55 -12.95 -10.74
N ALA A 261 7.44 -12.24 -10.76
CA ALA A 261 6.59 -12.04 -9.57
C ALA A 261 5.97 -13.34 -9.05
N PHE A 262 5.89 -14.40 -9.86
CA PHE A 262 5.44 -15.70 -9.38
C PHE A 262 6.30 -16.20 -8.23
N GLN A 263 7.57 -15.78 -8.09
CA GLN A 263 8.40 -16.14 -6.94
C GLN A 263 7.74 -15.83 -5.58
N ASN A 264 6.92 -14.77 -5.51
CA ASN A 264 6.24 -14.32 -4.30
C ASN A 264 4.96 -15.09 -3.98
N VAL A 265 4.48 -15.92 -4.90
CA VAL A 265 3.32 -16.77 -4.69
C VAL A 265 3.77 -18.01 -3.92
N GLU A 266 3.17 -18.21 -2.75
CA GLU A 266 3.44 -19.38 -1.91
C GLU A 266 2.72 -20.62 -2.47
N PRO A 267 3.44 -21.74 -2.68
CA PRO A 267 2.81 -22.98 -3.10
C PRO A 267 2.01 -23.61 -1.96
N THR A 268 0.96 -24.33 -2.32
CA THR A 268 0.17 -25.14 -1.38
C THR A 268 0.64 -26.60 -1.33
N GLY A 269 1.32 -27.08 -2.39
CA GLY A 269 1.81 -28.45 -2.51
C GLY A 269 0.70 -29.49 -2.73
N LYS A 270 -0.51 -29.04 -3.09
CA LYS A 270 -1.67 -29.88 -3.32
C LYS A 270 -1.89 -30.10 -4.82
N ARG A 271 -2.68 -31.12 -5.14
CA ARG A 271 -3.08 -31.41 -6.52
C ARG A 271 -4.31 -30.57 -6.85
N PHE A 272 -4.19 -29.67 -7.82
CA PHE A 272 -5.33 -28.91 -8.34
C PHE A 272 -5.90 -29.59 -9.58
N CYS A 273 -7.14 -29.29 -9.93
CA CYS A 273 -7.70 -29.51 -11.25
C CYS A 273 -8.28 -28.16 -11.67
N LEU A 274 -7.72 -27.55 -12.72
CA LEU A 274 -8.19 -26.25 -13.20
C LEU A 274 -9.07 -26.47 -14.42
N ALA A 275 -10.33 -26.05 -14.31
CA ALA A 275 -11.28 -26.00 -15.41
C ALA A 275 -11.50 -24.54 -15.79
N TYR A 276 -11.42 -24.22 -17.08
CA TYR A 276 -11.62 -22.87 -17.59
C TYR A 276 -12.89 -22.81 -18.43
N ASP A 277 -13.77 -21.87 -18.12
CA ASP A 277 -14.83 -21.49 -19.05
C ASP A 277 -14.24 -20.64 -20.18
N VAL A 278 -14.51 -21.06 -21.42
CA VAL A 278 -14.08 -20.37 -22.66
C VAL A 278 -15.27 -19.88 -23.47
N SER A 279 -16.48 -19.92 -22.91
CA SER A 279 -17.71 -19.44 -23.53
C SER A 279 -17.63 -17.97 -23.97
N GLY A 280 -18.55 -17.55 -24.84
CA GLY A 280 -18.57 -16.19 -25.38
C GLY A 280 -18.69 -15.10 -24.30
N SER A 281 -19.41 -15.36 -23.21
CA SER A 281 -19.57 -14.43 -22.08
C SER A 281 -18.24 -14.12 -21.38
N MET A 282 -17.26 -15.02 -21.45
CA MET A 282 -15.91 -14.83 -20.88
C MET A 282 -15.07 -13.78 -21.64
N GLY A 283 -15.55 -13.29 -22.79
CA GLY A 283 -14.98 -12.13 -23.48
C GLY A 283 -15.27 -10.80 -22.81
N SER A 284 -16.19 -10.75 -21.83
CA SER A 284 -16.51 -9.53 -21.09
C SER A 284 -15.34 -9.05 -20.21
N THR A 285 -15.17 -7.74 -20.06
CA THR A 285 -14.17 -7.13 -19.18
C THR A 285 -14.58 -7.22 -17.73
N ILE A 286 -13.62 -7.52 -16.84
CA ILE A 286 -13.85 -7.53 -15.40
C ILE A 286 -14.00 -6.09 -14.90
N CYS A 287 -14.95 -5.89 -13.97
CA CYS A 287 -15.28 -4.60 -13.37
C CYS A 287 -14.06 -3.72 -13.11
N GLU A 288 -14.03 -2.57 -13.78
CA GLU A 288 -13.00 -1.52 -13.64
C GLU A 288 -11.58 -1.89 -14.06
N THR A 289 -11.43 -2.96 -14.84
CA THR A 289 -10.13 -3.40 -15.39
C THR A 289 -10.15 -3.41 -16.92
N ARG A 290 -8.96 -3.54 -17.52
CA ARG A 290 -8.78 -3.70 -18.98
C ARG A 290 -8.57 -5.15 -19.40
N ILE A 291 -8.87 -6.09 -18.51
CA ILE A 291 -8.63 -7.51 -18.70
C ILE A 291 -9.98 -8.21 -18.88
N SER A 292 -10.07 -9.10 -19.86
CA SER A 292 -11.24 -9.96 -20.05
C SER A 292 -11.33 -11.05 -18.99
N CYS A 293 -12.53 -11.56 -18.72
CA CYS A 293 -12.74 -12.68 -17.79
C CYS A 293 -11.90 -13.91 -18.18
N ARG A 294 -11.71 -14.14 -19.50
CA ARG A 294 -10.87 -15.20 -20.05
C ARG A 294 -9.38 -15.01 -19.75
N GLU A 295 -8.84 -13.80 -19.94
CA GLU A 295 -7.43 -13.52 -19.64
C GLU A 295 -7.15 -13.61 -18.15
N ALA A 296 -8.08 -13.12 -17.33
CA ALA A 296 -7.98 -13.16 -15.89
C ALA A 296 -8.09 -14.58 -15.33
N SER A 297 -8.98 -15.42 -15.87
CA SER A 297 -9.06 -16.84 -15.48
C SER A 297 -7.76 -17.56 -15.83
N ALA A 298 -7.23 -17.35 -17.04
CA ALA A 298 -5.92 -17.88 -17.45
C ALA A 298 -4.79 -17.41 -16.52
N ALA A 299 -4.76 -16.12 -16.16
CA ALA A 299 -3.75 -15.57 -15.26
C ALA A 299 -3.81 -16.16 -13.84
N LEU A 300 -5.02 -16.32 -13.28
CA LEU A 300 -5.20 -17.02 -11.99
C LEU A 300 -4.70 -18.45 -12.06
N GLY A 301 -5.07 -19.17 -13.12
CA GLY A 301 -4.62 -20.54 -13.29
C GLY A 301 -3.11 -20.67 -13.49
N MET A 302 -2.46 -19.68 -14.13
CA MET A 302 -0.99 -19.60 -14.22
C MET A 302 -0.32 -19.48 -12.85
N CYS A 303 -0.94 -18.81 -11.86
CA CYS A 303 -0.43 -18.74 -10.49
C CYS A 303 -0.33 -20.13 -9.86
N PHE A 304 -1.33 -20.97 -10.08
CA PHE A 304 -1.35 -22.34 -9.56
C PHE A 304 -0.45 -23.26 -10.40
N LEU A 305 -0.58 -23.26 -11.73
CA LEU A 305 0.16 -24.17 -12.62
C LEU A 305 1.68 -24.04 -12.52
N ARG A 306 2.20 -22.82 -12.33
CA ARG A 306 3.65 -22.61 -12.24
C ARG A 306 4.26 -22.99 -10.90
N LYS A 307 3.45 -23.02 -9.84
CA LYS A 307 3.92 -23.29 -8.47
C LYS A 307 3.56 -24.69 -7.99
N GLU A 308 2.52 -25.29 -8.54
CA GLU A 308 2.04 -26.61 -8.15
C GLU A 308 2.55 -27.70 -9.12
N PRO A 309 2.92 -28.89 -8.61
CA PRO A 309 3.35 -30.01 -9.45
C PRO A 309 2.20 -30.56 -10.32
N LYS A 310 2.57 -31.11 -11.50
CA LYS A 310 1.71 -31.54 -12.63
C LYS A 310 0.33 -32.10 -12.28
N ILE A 311 -0.66 -31.69 -13.09
CA ILE A 311 -2.10 -31.87 -12.87
C ILE A 311 -2.76 -32.60 -14.07
N LYS A 312 -3.77 -33.46 -13.79
CA LYS A 312 -4.69 -34.07 -14.78
C LYS A 312 -6.15 -33.74 -14.40
N PRO A 313 -7.07 -33.50 -15.35
CA PRO A 313 -8.40 -32.93 -15.09
C PRO A 313 -9.51 -33.99 -14.87
N TYR A 314 -10.57 -33.69 -14.08
CA TYR A 314 -11.91 -34.31 -14.22
C TYR A 314 -13.05 -33.64 -13.40
N GLU A 315 -14.27 -33.67 -13.94
CA GLU A 315 -15.52 -33.11 -13.40
C GLU A 315 -16.42 -34.18 -12.76
N ALA A 316 -16.32 -34.40 -11.45
CA ALA A 316 -17.22 -35.32 -10.75
C ALA A 316 -17.29 -35.14 -9.23
N LEU A 317 -17.05 -33.98 -8.61
CA LEU A 317 -16.69 -33.88 -7.17
C LEU A 317 -17.36 -34.87 -6.17
N LYS A 318 -18.70 -35.05 -6.14
CA LYS A 318 -19.34 -36.08 -5.28
C LYS A 318 -19.06 -37.52 -5.74
N LYS A 319 -19.33 -37.83 -7.01
CA LYS A 319 -18.95 -39.12 -7.64
C LYS A 319 -17.44 -39.36 -7.62
N TYR A 320 -16.61 -38.32 -7.59
CA TYR A 320 -15.16 -38.35 -7.57
C TYR A 320 -14.67 -38.65 -6.16
N ARG A 321 -15.24 -38.00 -5.14
CA ARG A 321 -14.99 -38.35 -3.72
C ARG A 321 -15.29 -39.83 -3.49
N GLU A 322 -16.41 -40.33 -4.02
CA GLU A 322 -16.85 -41.73 -3.93
C GLU A 322 -16.01 -42.70 -4.78
N VAL A 323 -15.87 -42.46 -6.10
CA VAL A 323 -15.18 -43.37 -7.04
C VAL A 323 -13.67 -43.38 -6.86
N MET A 324 -13.06 -42.23 -6.56
CA MET A 324 -11.61 -42.13 -6.36
C MET A 324 -11.20 -42.34 -4.89
N ASN A 325 -12.17 -42.51 -3.98
CA ASN A 325 -11.96 -42.61 -2.53
C ASN A 325 -11.12 -41.45 -1.97
N ILE A 326 -11.44 -40.22 -2.39
CA ILE A 326 -10.79 -38.98 -1.93
C ILE A 326 -11.87 -38.11 -1.25
N PRO A 327 -12.26 -38.42 0.00
CA PRO A 327 -13.38 -37.73 0.66
C PRO A 327 -13.11 -36.23 0.87
N GLU A 328 -11.85 -35.83 0.97
CA GLU A 328 -11.42 -34.44 1.22
C GLU A 328 -11.30 -33.56 -0.04
N ALA A 329 -11.78 -34.02 -1.21
CA ALA A 329 -11.70 -33.21 -2.43
C ALA A 329 -12.49 -31.89 -2.25
N LYS A 330 -11.85 -30.74 -2.46
CA LYS A 330 -12.46 -29.41 -2.35
C LYS A 330 -12.80 -28.84 -3.72
N LEU A 331 -13.86 -28.06 -3.82
CA LEU A 331 -14.25 -27.31 -5.02
C LEU A 331 -14.21 -25.82 -4.73
N ILE A 332 -13.56 -25.08 -5.63
CA ILE A 332 -13.53 -23.62 -5.58
C ILE A 332 -14.07 -23.13 -6.90
N VAL A 333 -15.08 -22.28 -6.85
CA VAL A 333 -15.66 -21.63 -8.02
C VAL A 333 -15.26 -20.16 -7.99
N CYS A 334 -14.50 -19.72 -8.98
CA CYS A 334 -14.12 -18.32 -9.13
C CYS A 334 -15.02 -17.65 -10.16
N GLY A 335 -16.05 -16.95 -9.68
CA GLY A 335 -16.88 -16.08 -10.50
C GLY A 335 -16.13 -14.80 -10.86
N MET A 336 -15.82 -14.61 -12.14
CA MET A 336 -15.01 -13.46 -12.60
C MET A 336 -15.78 -12.13 -12.60
N THR A 337 -17.11 -12.19 -12.54
CA THR A 337 -18.02 -11.03 -12.49
C THR A 337 -18.97 -11.14 -11.31
N SER A 338 -19.34 -9.99 -10.71
CA SER A 338 -20.33 -9.93 -9.65
C SER A 338 -21.73 -10.15 -10.20
N THR A 339 -22.15 -11.40 -10.23
CA THR A 339 -23.49 -11.84 -10.60
C THR A 339 -24.06 -12.69 -9.48
N ASN A 340 -25.37 -12.61 -9.23
CA ASN A 340 -26.06 -13.42 -8.20
C ASN A 340 -26.20 -14.88 -8.66
N PHE A 341 -25.08 -15.55 -8.90
CA PHE A 341 -25.04 -17.00 -9.09
C PHE A 341 -24.19 -17.60 -7.98
N THR A 342 -24.62 -18.76 -7.48
CA THR A 342 -23.85 -19.57 -6.53
C THR A 342 -23.84 -20.99 -7.09
N ILE A 343 -22.65 -21.57 -7.19
CA ILE A 343 -22.46 -22.95 -7.66
C ILE A 343 -22.02 -23.83 -6.49
N ALA A 344 -21.29 -23.26 -5.52
CA ALA A 344 -20.96 -23.93 -4.27
C ALA A 344 -22.22 -24.15 -3.41
N ASP A 345 -22.33 -25.33 -2.80
CA ASP A 345 -23.35 -25.63 -1.79
C ASP A 345 -22.99 -24.92 -0.47
N PRO A 346 -23.83 -24.00 0.05
CA PRO A 346 -23.55 -23.29 1.31
C PRO A 346 -23.43 -24.20 2.53
N THR A 347 -23.88 -25.45 2.43
CA THR A 347 -23.83 -26.44 3.52
C THR A 347 -22.60 -27.36 3.47
N ASP A 348 -21.81 -27.34 2.38
CA ASP A 348 -20.60 -28.15 2.23
C ASP A 348 -19.35 -27.33 2.57
N PRO A 349 -18.63 -27.61 3.68
CA PRO A 349 -17.41 -26.89 4.07
C PRO A 349 -16.24 -27.12 3.09
N GLY A 350 -16.36 -28.09 2.18
CA GLY A 350 -15.41 -28.35 1.10
C GLY A 350 -15.70 -27.56 -0.18
N MET A 351 -16.67 -26.65 -0.19
CA MET A 351 -16.97 -25.77 -1.33
C MET A 351 -16.77 -24.29 -0.99
N LEU A 352 -16.18 -23.53 -1.92
CA LEU A 352 -15.95 -22.09 -1.78
C LEU A 352 -16.34 -21.37 -3.07
N ASP A 353 -17.25 -20.39 -2.98
CA ASP A 353 -17.49 -19.42 -4.05
C ASP A 353 -16.62 -18.18 -3.81
N VAL A 354 -15.84 -17.79 -4.81
CA VAL A 354 -15.06 -16.54 -4.84
C VAL A 354 -15.63 -15.67 -5.94
N VAL A 355 -15.99 -14.43 -5.61
CA VAL A 355 -16.52 -13.47 -6.59
C VAL A 355 -15.53 -12.35 -6.81
N GLY A 356 -15.16 -12.12 -8.06
CA GLY A 356 -14.24 -11.08 -8.52
C GLY A 356 -12.83 -11.58 -8.81
N PHE A 357 -11.94 -10.63 -9.12
CA PHE A 357 -10.55 -10.86 -9.46
C PHE A 357 -9.66 -9.86 -8.75
N ASP A 358 -8.83 -10.36 -7.84
CA ASP A 358 -7.85 -9.55 -7.10
C ASP A 358 -6.60 -10.38 -6.78
N SER A 359 -5.51 -9.66 -6.52
CA SER A 359 -4.26 -10.18 -5.96
C SER A 359 -4.41 -10.95 -4.64
N ALA A 360 -5.49 -10.72 -3.87
CA ALA A 360 -5.77 -11.48 -2.65
C ALA A 360 -6.41 -12.87 -2.90
N VAL A 361 -7.00 -13.11 -4.09
CA VAL A 361 -7.73 -14.36 -4.38
C VAL A 361 -6.85 -15.61 -4.25
N PRO A 362 -5.60 -15.64 -4.75
CA PRO A 362 -4.75 -16.83 -4.59
C PRO A 362 -4.43 -17.16 -3.13
N GLU A 363 -4.27 -16.15 -2.26
CA GLU A 363 -4.03 -16.38 -0.84
C GLU A 363 -5.29 -16.94 -0.15
N LEU A 364 -6.48 -16.43 -0.50
CA LEU A 364 -7.75 -16.98 -0.03
C LEU A 364 -7.90 -18.46 -0.42
N VAL A 365 -7.64 -18.79 -1.68
CA VAL A 365 -7.66 -20.16 -2.20
C VAL A 365 -6.67 -21.04 -1.43
N ARG A 366 -5.46 -20.53 -1.17
CA ARG A 366 -4.45 -21.24 -0.38
C ARG A 366 -4.93 -21.52 1.04
N SER A 367 -5.41 -20.52 1.76
CA SER A 367 -5.92 -20.69 3.13
C SER A 367 -7.06 -21.70 3.18
N PHE A 368 -7.99 -21.67 2.22
CA PHE A 368 -9.08 -22.63 2.11
C PHE A 368 -8.57 -24.05 1.85
N VAL A 369 -7.66 -24.22 0.89
CA VAL A 369 -7.06 -25.52 0.56
C VAL A 369 -6.34 -26.11 1.77
N LEU A 370 -5.62 -25.29 2.54
CA LEU A 370 -4.91 -25.69 3.75
C LEU A 370 -5.82 -25.90 4.98
N GLY A 371 -7.11 -25.55 4.90
CA GLY A 371 -8.06 -25.70 6.01
C GLY A 371 -7.89 -24.67 7.13
N GLN A 372 -7.37 -23.48 6.79
CA GLN A 372 -7.20 -22.36 7.73
C GLN A 372 -8.46 -21.49 7.86
N ILE A 373 -9.41 -21.66 6.94
CA ILE A 373 -10.72 -21.01 6.90
C ILE A 373 -11.80 -22.01 6.57
#